data_AF-X1IYU1-F1
#
_entry.id   AF-X1IYU1-F1
#
_cell.length_a   1.000
_cell.length_b   1.000
_cell.length_c   1.000
_cell.angle_alpha   90.00
_cell.angle_beta   90.00
_cell.angle_gamma   90.00
#
_symmetry.space_group_name_H-M   'P 1'
#
loop_
_entity.id
_entity.type
_entity.pdbx_description
1 polymer ?
#
loop_
_entity_poly.entity_id
_entity_poly.type
_entity_poly.pdbx_seq_one_letter_code
_entity_poly.pdbx_strand_id
1 'polypeptide(L)'
;QVRPVKAGQQVIITYDTATDERVVRATAGAVHAMDAIPTVLWYPTLPMPMADPPLPVRRAVLGADIWFDFSVAYQLYSSAYHKAIENGCIYVCLTGMDVDMMVRTIGRVNYAPMQEMATLLYKMSQAAENVLVTSLAGTDIKMCVDKAGDPFWEPPPADGGFPQMLGGQSGYMIHRESVEGVLVFDGTLWPPAELGLLHNPIQLTIESGYIKQIEGGVEATIFSRWLKSFGHPDAYLLDHACFGFNPGVLRPSGRILEDERVFG
;
A
#
# COMPACT_ATOMS: atom_id res chain seq x y z
N GLN A 1 11.79 2.51 10.26
CA GLN A 1 11.70 2.14 11.69
C GLN A 1 10.26 2.37 12.14
N VAL A 2 9.64 1.46 12.91
CA VAL A 2 8.26 1.66 13.41
C VAL A 2 8.32 2.37 14.76
N ARG A 3 7.48 3.41 14.96
CA ARG A 3 7.39 4.08 16.27
C ARG A 3 6.69 3.15 17.27
N PRO A 4 7.30 2.84 18.43
CA PRO A 4 6.69 1.93 19.40
C PRO A 4 5.47 2.57 20.05
N VAL A 5 4.48 1.73 20.35
CA VAL A 5 3.33 2.09 21.20
C VAL A 5 3.82 2.35 22.63
N LYS A 6 3.31 3.39 23.27
CA LYS A 6 3.65 3.83 24.63
C LYS A 6 2.42 3.77 25.54
N ALA A 7 2.68 3.60 26.85
CA ALA A 7 1.64 3.62 27.88
C ALA A 7 0.77 4.88 27.79
N GLY A 8 -0.54 4.71 27.99
CA GLY A 8 -1.55 5.78 27.98
C GLY A 8 -1.99 6.28 26.61
N GLN A 9 -1.36 5.84 25.51
CA GLN A 9 -1.78 6.24 24.16
C GLN A 9 -3.18 5.72 23.82
N GLN A 10 -3.99 6.57 23.18
CA GLN A 10 -5.28 6.22 22.61
C GLN A 10 -5.07 5.53 21.27
N VAL A 11 -5.40 4.24 21.19
CA VAL A 11 -5.18 3.44 19.98
C VAL A 11 -6.51 3.00 19.41
N ILE A 12 -6.78 3.39 18.17
CA ILE A 12 -7.93 2.89 17.42
C ILE A 12 -7.50 1.73 16.52
N ILE A 13 -8.33 0.70 16.48
CA ILE A 13 -8.17 -0.44 15.58
C ILE A 13 -9.46 -0.57 14.78
N THR A 14 -9.39 -0.32 13.47
CA THR A 14 -10.52 -0.46 12.56
C THR A 14 -10.42 -1.72 11.74
N TYR A 15 -11.55 -2.34 11.47
CA TYR A 15 -11.66 -3.43 10.52
C TYR A 15 -13.06 -3.49 9.93
N ASP A 16 -13.18 -4.13 8.78
CA ASP A 16 -14.46 -4.27 8.09
C ASP A 16 -14.97 -5.72 8.12
N THR A 17 -16.16 -5.96 7.57
CA THR A 17 -16.82 -7.28 7.54
C THR A 17 -16.04 -8.38 6.79
N ALA A 18 -15.02 -8.04 6.02
CA ALA A 18 -14.19 -8.98 5.27
C ALA A 18 -12.82 -9.26 5.94
N THR A 19 -12.47 -8.52 6.99
CA THR A 19 -11.20 -8.69 7.72
C THR A 19 -11.19 -9.95 8.59
N ASP A 20 -10.02 -10.58 8.74
CA ASP A 20 -9.77 -11.63 9.73
C ASP A 20 -9.72 -11.06 11.16
N GLU A 21 -10.80 -11.21 11.94
CA GLU A 21 -10.90 -10.64 13.30
C GLU A 21 -9.78 -11.11 14.26
N ARG A 22 -9.12 -12.24 13.97
CA ARG A 22 -8.04 -12.75 14.84
C ARG A 22 -6.85 -11.81 14.89
N VAL A 23 -6.51 -11.15 13.78
CA VAL A 23 -5.41 -10.18 13.76
C VAL A 23 -5.77 -8.93 14.58
N VAL A 24 -7.03 -8.50 14.51
CA VAL A 24 -7.56 -7.36 15.29
C VAL A 24 -7.46 -7.66 16.78
N ARG A 25 -7.89 -8.85 17.21
CA ARG A 25 -7.83 -9.28 18.61
C ARG A 25 -6.39 -9.40 19.11
N ALA A 26 -5.50 -9.95 18.30
CA ALA A 26 -4.08 -10.04 18.63
C ALA A 26 -3.45 -8.65 18.81
N THR A 27 -3.73 -7.71 17.90
CA THR A 27 -3.25 -6.33 17.99
C THR A 27 -3.83 -5.60 19.20
N ALA A 28 -5.14 -5.73 19.48
CA ALA A 28 -5.76 -5.13 20.66
C ALA A 28 -5.13 -5.65 21.97
N GLY A 29 -4.86 -6.95 22.04
CA GLY A 29 -4.16 -7.57 23.17
C GLY A 29 -2.73 -7.04 23.32
N ALA A 30 -1.99 -6.92 22.22
CA ALA A 30 -0.64 -6.37 22.23
C ALA A 30 -0.61 -4.89 22.65
N VAL A 31 -1.56 -4.09 22.19
CA VAL A 31 -1.72 -2.68 22.60
C VAL A 31 -2.01 -2.59 24.10
N HIS A 32 -2.94 -3.40 24.62
CA HIS A 32 -3.24 -3.44 26.04
C HIS A 32 -2.03 -3.85 26.89
N ALA A 33 -1.26 -4.84 26.42
CA ALA A 33 -0.04 -5.30 27.09
C ALA A 33 1.07 -4.23 27.16
N MET A 34 0.97 -3.16 26.37
CA MET A 34 1.85 -1.99 26.39
C MET A 34 1.31 -0.85 27.26
N ASP A 35 0.29 -1.10 28.10
CA ASP A 35 -0.44 -0.12 28.91
C ASP A 35 -1.09 1.01 28.10
N ALA A 36 -1.29 0.80 26.80
CA ALA A 36 -2.06 1.69 25.93
C ALA A 36 -3.54 1.30 25.93
N ILE A 37 -4.39 2.15 25.34
CA ILE A 37 -5.85 2.07 25.45
C ILE A 37 -6.43 1.69 24.09
N PRO A 38 -6.67 0.39 23.81
CA PRO A 38 -7.24 -0.04 22.54
C PRO A 38 -8.75 0.23 22.49
N THR A 39 -9.21 0.82 21.40
CA THR A 39 -10.62 0.92 21.01
C THR A 39 -10.81 0.26 19.65
N VAL A 40 -11.66 -0.74 19.59
CA VAL A 40 -11.91 -1.53 18.37
C VAL A 40 -13.22 -1.07 17.72
N LEU A 41 -13.18 -0.77 16.42
CA LEU A 41 -14.33 -0.33 15.63
C LEU A 41 -14.53 -1.26 14.43
N TRP A 42 -15.72 -1.85 14.34
CA TRP A 42 -16.12 -2.75 13.26
C TRP A 42 -17.22 -2.13 12.40
N TYR A 43 -17.11 -2.23 11.08
CA TYR A 43 -18.08 -1.66 10.15
C TYR A 43 -18.20 -2.48 8.84
N PRO A 44 -19.23 -2.25 8.01
CA PRO A 44 -19.35 -2.93 6.72
C PRO A 44 -18.19 -2.59 5.77
N THR A 45 -17.74 -3.57 4.98
CA THR A 45 -16.74 -3.37 3.91
C THR A 45 -17.26 -2.34 2.92
N LEU A 46 -16.45 -1.31 2.64
CA LEU A 46 -16.83 -0.26 1.71
C LEU A 46 -16.71 -0.76 0.26
N PRO A 47 -17.51 -0.22 -0.68
CA PRO A 47 -17.45 -0.63 -2.09
C PRO A 47 -16.10 -0.32 -2.77
N MET A 48 -15.40 0.71 -2.30
CA MET A 48 -14.15 1.19 -2.88
C MET A 48 -13.15 1.49 -1.76
N PRO A 49 -11.85 1.24 -1.99
CA PRO A 49 -10.82 1.72 -1.10
C PRO A 49 -10.74 3.25 -1.13
N MET A 50 -10.08 3.83 -0.14
CA MET A 50 -9.87 5.28 0.01
C MET A 50 -11.16 6.10 0.20
N ALA A 51 -12.32 5.44 0.24
CA ALA A 51 -13.58 6.06 0.60
C ALA A 51 -13.64 6.35 2.11
N ASP A 52 -14.32 7.42 2.49
CA ASP A 52 -14.53 7.78 3.89
C ASP A 52 -15.26 6.65 4.66
N PRO A 53 -14.83 6.32 5.90
CA PRO A 53 -15.52 5.32 6.70
C PRO A 53 -16.81 5.90 7.30
N PRO A 54 -17.66 5.10 7.96
CA PRO A 54 -18.86 5.59 8.62
C PRO A 54 -18.58 6.76 9.58
N LEU A 55 -19.53 7.68 9.71
CA LEU A 55 -19.37 8.89 10.51
C LEU A 55 -18.86 8.66 11.95
N PRO A 56 -19.29 7.60 12.69
CA PRO A 56 -18.71 7.31 14.00
C PRO A 56 -17.20 7.04 13.97
N VAL A 57 -16.71 6.29 12.98
CA VAL A 57 -15.29 6.01 12.80
C VAL A 57 -14.53 7.30 12.50
N ARG A 58 -15.05 8.12 11.58
CA ARG A 58 -14.45 9.42 11.22
C ARG A 58 -14.27 10.36 12.41
N ARG A 59 -15.20 10.34 13.36
CA ARG A 59 -15.10 11.15 14.59
C ARG A 59 -14.12 10.54 15.59
N ALA A 60 -14.11 9.22 15.70
CA ALA A 60 -13.25 8.52 16.64
C ALA A 60 -11.76 8.70 16.29
N VAL A 61 -11.39 8.57 15.00
CA VAL A 61 -9.99 8.66 14.55
C VAL A 61 -9.33 10.02 14.79
N LEU A 62 -10.11 11.08 15.05
CA LEU A 62 -9.56 12.40 15.39
C LEU A 62 -8.97 12.46 16.80
N GLY A 63 -9.33 11.52 17.68
CA GLY A 63 -8.82 11.41 19.04
C GLY A 63 -7.78 10.31 19.24
N ALA A 64 -7.30 9.69 18.16
CA ALA A 64 -6.34 8.59 18.22
C ALA A 64 -4.90 9.10 18.11
N ASP A 65 -4.02 8.58 18.96
CA ASP A 65 -2.57 8.72 18.79
C ASP A 65 -2.04 7.76 17.71
N ILE A 66 -2.64 6.57 17.63
CA ILE A 66 -2.30 5.52 16.67
C ILE A 66 -3.59 4.91 16.14
N TRP A 67 -3.64 4.69 14.83
CA TRP A 67 -4.74 4.05 14.15
C TRP A 67 -4.24 2.86 13.34
N PHE A 68 -4.50 1.64 13.81
CA PHE A 68 -4.29 0.42 13.03
C PHE A 68 -5.51 0.14 12.16
N ASP A 69 -5.34 0.11 10.84
CA ASP A 69 -6.41 -0.14 9.89
C ASP A 69 -6.22 -1.49 9.18
N PHE A 70 -7.09 -2.44 9.51
CA PHE A 70 -7.13 -3.77 8.91
C PHE A 70 -8.23 -3.95 7.86
N SER A 71 -8.99 -2.89 7.56
CA SER A 71 -10.09 -2.91 6.61
C SER A 71 -9.58 -3.31 5.23
N VAL A 72 -10.29 -4.20 4.51
CA VAL A 72 -9.95 -4.59 3.14
C VAL A 72 -10.12 -3.41 2.19
N ALA A 73 -11.21 -2.64 2.36
CA ALA A 73 -11.32 -1.33 1.74
C ALA A 73 -10.64 -0.29 2.66
N TYR A 74 -9.33 -0.13 2.49
CA TYR A 74 -8.50 0.70 3.36
C TYR A 74 -8.84 2.19 3.30
N GLN A 75 -8.44 2.92 4.34
CA GLN A 75 -8.78 4.33 4.53
C GLN A 75 -7.68 5.31 4.12
N LEU A 76 -6.51 4.82 3.70
CA LEU A 76 -5.43 5.64 3.13
C LEU A 76 -5.99 6.63 2.09
N TYR A 77 -5.53 7.88 2.11
CA TYR A 77 -6.01 8.99 1.24
C TYR A 77 -7.48 9.42 1.39
N SER A 78 -8.26 8.81 2.28
CA SER A 78 -9.60 9.33 2.62
C SER A 78 -9.51 10.65 3.39
N SER A 79 -10.63 11.38 3.49
CA SER A 79 -10.66 12.61 4.29
C SER A 79 -10.45 12.32 5.78
N ALA A 80 -10.87 11.14 6.25
CA ALA A 80 -10.64 10.68 7.61
C ALA A 80 -9.15 10.45 7.89
N TYR A 81 -8.44 9.83 6.95
CA TYR A 81 -6.99 9.64 7.01
C TYR A 81 -6.25 10.97 7.10
N HIS A 82 -6.53 11.91 6.20
CA HIS A 82 -5.85 13.21 6.20
C HIS A 82 -6.04 13.96 7.54
N LYS A 83 -7.28 14.03 8.04
CA LYS A 83 -7.59 14.68 9.31
C LYS A 83 -6.97 13.98 10.52
N ALA A 84 -6.82 12.66 10.48
CA ALA A 84 -6.16 11.91 11.55
C ALA A 84 -4.66 12.25 11.58
N ILE A 85 -3.97 12.19 10.43
CA ILE A 85 -2.55 12.55 10.31
C ILE A 85 -2.31 14.00 10.75
N GLU A 86 -3.14 14.95 10.29
CA GLU A 86 -3.08 16.36 10.68
C GLU A 86 -3.23 16.58 12.20
N ASN A 87 -3.99 15.71 12.88
CA ASN A 87 -4.13 15.72 14.35
C ASN A 87 -3.02 14.96 15.08
N GLY A 88 -1.96 14.53 14.39
CA GLY A 88 -0.83 13.85 15.01
C GLY A 88 -0.93 12.32 15.05
N CYS A 89 -1.99 11.73 14.49
CA CYS A 89 -2.18 10.28 14.50
C CYS A 89 -1.13 9.57 13.63
N ILE A 90 -0.62 8.45 14.11
CA ILE A 90 0.17 7.51 13.31
C ILE A 90 -0.80 6.52 12.67
N TYR A 91 -0.98 6.59 11.37
CA TYR A 91 -1.86 5.68 10.63
C TYR A 91 -1.08 4.45 10.19
N VAL A 92 -1.41 3.28 10.70
CA VAL A 92 -0.77 2.01 10.36
C VAL A 92 -1.68 1.23 9.41
N CYS A 93 -1.31 1.19 8.13
CA CYS A 93 -2.08 0.49 7.10
C CYS A 93 -1.70 -0.99 7.05
N LEU A 94 -2.63 -1.86 7.43
CA LEU A 94 -2.51 -3.31 7.45
C LEU A 94 -3.72 -3.95 6.73
N THR A 95 -4.12 -3.33 5.62
CA THR A 95 -5.32 -3.68 4.85
C THR A 95 -5.44 -5.16 4.51
N GLY A 96 -6.58 -5.76 4.85
CA GLY A 96 -6.89 -7.14 4.52
C GLY A 96 -5.92 -8.18 5.10
N MET A 97 -5.12 -7.80 6.09
CA MET A 97 -4.18 -8.72 6.72
C MET A 97 -4.92 -9.86 7.42
N ASP A 98 -4.41 -11.07 7.23
CA ASP A 98 -4.86 -12.26 7.96
C ASP A 98 -3.75 -12.83 8.84
N VAL A 99 -4.08 -13.88 9.60
CA VAL A 99 -3.14 -14.50 10.53
C VAL A 99 -1.87 -15.01 9.85
N ASP A 100 -2.00 -15.63 8.68
CA ASP A 100 -0.84 -16.19 7.96
C ASP A 100 0.10 -15.08 7.47
N MET A 101 -0.47 -14.04 6.84
CA MET A 101 0.26 -12.86 6.41
C MET A 101 0.95 -12.18 7.60
N MET A 102 0.24 -11.94 8.72
CA MET A 102 0.82 -11.33 9.92
C MET A 102 2.03 -12.14 10.45
N VAL A 103 1.91 -13.47 10.51
CA VAL A 103 3.02 -14.33 10.96
C VAL A 103 4.20 -14.27 9.98
N ARG A 104 3.95 -14.39 8.68
CA ARG A 104 5.01 -14.43 7.66
C ARG A 104 5.71 -13.09 7.48
N THR A 105 4.98 -11.99 7.52
CA THR A 105 5.47 -10.65 7.13
C THR A 105 5.89 -9.78 8.31
N ILE A 106 5.36 -10.05 9.51
CA ILE A 106 5.69 -9.34 10.75
C ILE A 106 6.39 -10.29 11.73
N GLY A 107 5.73 -11.39 12.11
CA GLY A 107 6.18 -12.25 13.20
C GLY A 107 7.46 -13.05 12.95
N ARG A 108 7.81 -13.30 11.68
CA ARG A 108 8.97 -14.11 11.26
C ARG A 108 9.99 -13.34 10.42
N VAL A 109 9.90 -12.01 10.39
CA VAL A 109 10.80 -11.16 9.60
C VAL A 109 11.72 -10.38 10.52
N ASN A 110 13.01 -10.36 10.21
CA ASN A 110 13.93 -9.44 10.86
C ASN A 110 13.84 -8.07 10.17
N TYR A 111 13.26 -7.10 10.87
CA TYR A 111 13.05 -5.77 10.32
C TYR A 111 14.33 -4.97 10.14
N ALA A 112 15.39 -5.19 10.92
CA ALA A 112 16.62 -4.40 10.80
C ALA A 112 17.28 -4.57 9.41
N PRO A 113 17.59 -5.80 8.94
CA PRO A 113 18.08 -6.02 7.58
C PRO A 113 17.11 -5.57 6.50
N MET A 114 15.80 -5.72 6.72
CA MET A 114 14.80 -5.26 5.75
C MET A 114 14.79 -3.73 5.60
N GLN A 115 15.03 -2.98 6.69
CA GLN A 115 15.17 -1.52 6.66
C GLN A 115 16.49 -1.09 5.99
N GLU A 116 17.57 -1.84 6.20
CA GLU A 116 18.83 -1.62 5.47
C GLU A 116 18.64 -1.81 3.96
N MET A 117 17.95 -2.88 3.55
CA MET A 117 17.62 -3.14 2.15
C MET A 117 16.75 -2.03 1.55
N ALA A 118 15.69 -1.60 2.25
CA ALA A 118 14.86 -0.47 1.83
C ALA A 118 15.70 0.80 1.59
N THR A 119 16.57 1.13 2.55
CA THR A 119 17.44 2.31 2.46
C THR A 119 18.40 2.22 1.27
N LEU A 120 18.97 1.04 1.03
CA LEU A 120 19.91 0.81 -0.06
C LEU A 120 19.21 0.92 -1.43
N LEU A 121 18.06 0.25 -1.59
CA LEU A 121 17.27 0.29 -2.83
C LEU A 121 16.84 1.72 -3.16
N TYR A 122 16.34 2.47 -2.17
CA TYR A 122 15.99 3.88 -2.35
C TYR A 122 17.21 4.68 -2.80
N LYS A 123 18.32 4.64 -2.05
CA LYS A 123 19.51 5.44 -2.37
C LYS A 123 20.09 5.14 -3.75
N MET A 124 20.17 3.85 -4.12
CA MET A 124 20.69 3.43 -5.42
C MET A 124 19.78 3.90 -6.56
N SER A 125 18.47 3.69 -6.43
CA SER A 125 17.50 4.00 -7.48
C SER A 125 17.30 5.50 -7.63
N GLN A 126 17.22 6.24 -6.52
CA GLN A 126 17.07 7.70 -6.52
C GLN A 126 18.30 8.44 -7.07
N ALA A 127 19.49 7.82 -7.01
CA ALA A 127 20.70 8.38 -7.59
C ALA A 127 20.80 8.18 -9.11
N ALA A 128 20.05 7.21 -9.67
CA ALA A 128 20.04 6.92 -11.09
C ALA A 128 19.44 8.10 -11.89
N GLU A 129 19.69 8.12 -13.20
CA GLU A 129 18.99 9.04 -14.12
C GLU A 129 17.77 8.38 -14.73
N ASN A 130 17.90 7.10 -15.07
CA ASN A 130 16.86 6.32 -15.72
C ASN A 130 16.77 4.96 -15.02
N VAL A 131 15.55 4.44 -14.93
CA VAL A 131 15.29 3.05 -14.55
C VAL A 131 14.64 2.34 -15.73
N LEU A 132 15.14 1.15 -16.04
CA LEU A 132 14.60 0.26 -17.06
C LEU A 132 14.11 -1.00 -16.35
N VAL A 133 12.87 -1.39 -16.64
CA VAL A 133 12.29 -2.64 -16.13
C VAL A 133 11.95 -3.50 -17.33
N THR A 134 12.49 -4.72 -17.35
CA THR A 134 12.21 -5.70 -18.41
C THR A 134 11.79 -7.04 -17.83
N SER A 135 10.96 -7.79 -18.55
CA SER A 135 10.56 -9.15 -18.14
C SER A 135 10.43 -10.08 -19.35
N LEU A 136 10.50 -11.40 -19.08
CA LEU A 136 10.22 -12.41 -20.11
C LEU A 136 8.75 -12.39 -20.58
N ALA A 137 7.84 -11.82 -19.78
CA ALA A 137 6.44 -11.67 -20.13
C ALA A 137 6.20 -10.52 -21.14
N GLY A 138 7.20 -9.70 -21.42
CA GLY A 138 7.15 -8.63 -22.41
C GLY A 138 7.12 -7.22 -21.83
N THR A 139 7.31 -7.05 -20.52
CA THR A 139 7.58 -5.72 -19.95
C THR A 139 8.88 -5.19 -20.53
N ASP A 140 8.85 -3.95 -21.02
CA ASP A 140 9.98 -3.15 -21.45
C ASP A 140 9.60 -1.69 -21.28
N ILE A 141 9.87 -1.15 -20.10
CA ILE A 141 9.44 0.19 -19.70
C ILE A 141 10.61 0.98 -19.15
N LYS A 142 10.68 2.26 -19.55
CA LYS A 142 11.69 3.21 -19.12
C LYS A 142 11.05 4.35 -18.34
N MET A 143 11.73 4.80 -17.29
CA MET A 143 11.34 5.93 -16.46
C MET A 143 12.55 6.82 -16.17
N CYS A 144 12.36 8.14 -16.12
CA CYS A 144 13.34 9.08 -15.62
C CYS A 144 13.11 9.35 -14.14
N VAL A 145 14.19 9.31 -13.35
CA VAL A 145 14.14 9.55 -11.90
C VAL A 145 13.99 11.04 -11.63
N ASP A 146 13.02 11.41 -10.80
CA ASP A 146 12.87 12.77 -10.29
C ASP A 146 13.70 12.94 -9.03
N LYS A 147 14.87 13.59 -9.17
CA LYS A 147 15.80 13.84 -8.06
C LYS A 147 15.32 14.93 -7.09
N ALA A 148 14.33 15.73 -7.49
CA ALA A 148 13.77 16.80 -6.68
C ALA A 148 12.45 16.42 -6.01
N GLY A 149 11.88 15.26 -6.37
CA GLY A 149 10.65 14.74 -5.78
C GLY A 149 10.77 14.47 -4.28
N ASP A 150 9.64 14.51 -3.59
CA ASP A 150 9.57 14.16 -2.17
C ASP A 150 10.10 12.74 -1.97
N PRO A 151 10.91 12.46 -0.94
CA PRO A 151 11.53 11.15 -0.83
C PRO A 151 10.48 10.04 -0.69
N PHE A 152 10.64 8.97 -1.48
CA PHE A 152 9.77 7.79 -1.37
C PHE A 152 9.84 7.16 0.02
N TRP A 153 11.02 7.27 0.63
CA TRP A 153 11.28 6.79 1.97
C TRP A 153 11.97 7.89 2.77
N GLU A 154 11.33 8.28 3.87
CA GLU A 154 11.93 9.12 4.90
C GLU A 154 11.91 8.40 6.25
N PRO A 155 12.91 8.65 7.12
CA PRO A 155 12.77 8.37 8.52
C PRO A 155 11.47 9.01 9.04
N PRO A 156 10.66 8.30 9.85
CA PRO A 156 9.49 8.90 10.45
C PRO A 156 9.86 10.20 11.18
N PRO A 157 8.99 11.22 11.14
CA PRO A 157 9.25 12.48 11.82
C PRO A 157 9.40 12.23 13.33
N ALA A 158 10.06 13.14 14.05
CA ALA A 158 10.19 13.03 15.51
C ALA A 158 8.83 13.19 16.21
N ASP A 159 8.04 14.15 15.72
CA ASP A 159 6.73 14.54 16.23
C ASP A 159 5.69 14.58 15.10
N GLY A 160 4.41 14.64 15.45
CA GLY A 160 3.30 14.64 14.49
C GLY A 160 2.93 13.27 13.93
N GLY A 161 1.91 13.30 13.08
CA GLY A 161 1.32 12.13 12.44
C GLY A 161 2.02 11.78 11.14
N PHE A 162 2.02 10.50 10.79
CA PHE A 162 2.56 9.98 9.54
C PHE A 162 1.96 8.61 9.22
N PRO A 163 1.94 8.19 7.93
CA PRO A 163 1.55 6.85 7.56
C PRO A 163 2.67 5.83 7.79
N GLN A 164 2.32 4.66 8.28
CA GLN A 164 3.17 3.49 8.42
C GLN A 164 2.56 2.33 7.63
N MET A 165 3.23 1.93 6.56
CA MET A 165 2.84 0.77 5.77
C MET A 165 3.48 -0.52 6.31
N LEU A 166 2.99 -1.68 5.85
CA LEU A 166 3.71 -2.94 6.01
C LEU A 166 5.11 -2.84 5.35
N GLY A 167 6.13 -3.27 6.08
CA GLY A 167 7.52 -3.22 5.62
C GLY A 167 7.84 -4.23 4.51
N GLY A 168 8.93 -3.96 3.78
CA GLY A 168 9.37 -4.78 2.65
C GLY A 168 8.96 -4.23 1.29
N GLN A 169 8.79 -2.92 1.20
CA GLN A 169 8.64 -2.17 -0.05
C GLN A 169 9.53 -0.93 0.01
N SER A 170 10.05 -0.52 -1.13
CA SER A 170 10.80 0.72 -1.36
C SER A 170 10.70 1.08 -2.82
N GLY A 171 10.83 2.35 -3.15
CA GLY A 171 10.74 2.85 -4.51
C GLY A 171 11.71 4.00 -4.73
N TYR A 172 11.39 4.80 -5.72
CA TYR A 172 12.11 6.02 -6.09
C TYR A 172 11.11 6.93 -6.80
N MET A 173 11.39 8.23 -6.82
CA MET A 173 10.54 9.18 -7.51
C MET A 173 10.86 9.22 -9.00
N ILE A 174 9.82 9.39 -9.81
CA ILE A 174 9.90 9.48 -11.26
C ILE A 174 9.19 10.74 -11.72
N HIS A 175 9.64 11.30 -12.84
CA HIS A 175 8.79 12.23 -13.58
C HIS A 175 7.67 11.39 -14.21
N ARG A 176 6.41 11.59 -13.80
CA ARG A 176 5.28 10.76 -14.25
C ARG A 176 5.16 10.76 -15.78
N GLU A 177 5.28 11.93 -16.38
CA GLU A 177 5.30 12.12 -17.84
C GLU A 177 6.52 11.51 -18.56
N SER A 178 7.50 10.96 -17.85
CA SER A 178 8.66 10.28 -18.46
C SER A 178 8.47 8.79 -18.69
N VAL A 179 7.38 8.19 -18.21
CA VAL A 179 7.16 6.76 -18.40
C VAL A 179 6.80 6.47 -19.85
N GLU A 180 7.59 5.60 -20.48
CA GLU A 180 7.45 5.20 -21.89
C GLU A 180 7.67 3.68 -22.02
N GLY A 181 6.83 3.00 -22.80
CA GLY A 181 7.03 1.60 -23.18
C GLY A 181 5.85 0.68 -22.89
N VAL A 182 6.16 -0.59 -22.62
CA VAL A 182 5.18 -1.66 -22.40
C VAL A 182 5.30 -2.21 -20.98
N LEU A 183 4.18 -2.24 -20.26
CA LEU A 183 4.06 -2.88 -18.94
C LEU A 183 3.14 -4.09 -19.04
N VAL A 184 3.62 -5.26 -18.64
CA VAL A 184 2.82 -6.48 -18.57
C VAL A 184 2.56 -6.83 -17.11
N PHE A 185 1.29 -6.80 -16.69
CA PHE A 185 0.87 -7.36 -15.41
C PHE A 185 0.66 -8.87 -15.56
N ASP A 186 1.48 -9.66 -14.88
CA ASP A 186 1.46 -11.13 -14.88
C ASP A 186 1.42 -11.76 -13.46
N GLY A 187 1.23 -10.92 -12.43
CA GLY A 187 1.11 -11.32 -11.03
C GLY A 187 -0.27 -10.98 -10.45
N THR A 188 -0.37 -9.81 -9.83
CA THR A 188 -1.61 -9.31 -9.22
C THR A 188 -1.95 -7.93 -9.75
N LEU A 189 -3.24 -7.69 -9.97
CA LEU A 189 -3.79 -6.37 -10.23
C LEU A 189 -4.94 -6.11 -9.26
N TRP A 190 -4.78 -5.08 -8.44
CA TRP A 190 -5.82 -4.59 -7.55
C TRP A 190 -5.63 -3.07 -7.44
N PRO A 191 -6.70 -2.25 -7.40
CA PRO A 191 -8.12 -2.56 -7.60
C PRO A 191 -8.45 -2.75 -9.10
N PRO A 192 -9.67 -3.18 -9.48
CA PRO A 192 -10.89 -3.36 -8.69
C PRO A 192 -11.00 -4.73 -7.97
N ALA A 193 -12.02 -4.88 -7.12
CA ALA A 193 -12.24 -6.08 -6.30
C ALA A 193 -12.60 -7.34 -7.11
N GLU A 194 -13.04 -7.19 -8.36
CA GLU A 194 -13.23 -8.26 -9.32
C GLU A 194 -11.91 -8.83 -9.85
N LEU A 195 -10.80 -8.11 -9.63
CA LEU A 195 -9.44 -8.53 -9.94
C LEU A 195 -8.66 -8.86 -8.66
N GLY A 196 -7.51 -9.50 -8.85
CA GLY A 196 -6.62 -9.97 -7.80
C GLY A 196 -5.46 -10.67 -8.47
N LEU A 197 -5.22 -11.94 -8.11
CA LEU A 197 -4.27 -12.78 -8.82
C LEU A 197 -4.74 -13.00 -10.27
N LEU A 198 -3.90 -12.64 -11.23
CA LEU A 198 -4.24 -12.69 -12.65
C LEU A 198 -4.07 -14.11 -13.21
N HIS A 199 -5.00 -14.52 -14.06
CA HIS A 199 -4.93 -15.77 -14.82
C HIS A 199 -4.36 -15.55 -16.22
N ASN A 200 -4.59 -14.37 -16.79
CA ASN A 200 -4.08 -13.96 -18.08
C ASN A 200 -3.33 -12.63 -17.92
N PRO A 201 -2.18 -12.46 -18.60
CA PRO A 201 -1.45 -11.21 -18.53
C PRO A 201 -2.27 -10.05 -19.12
N ILE A 202 -2.09 -8.87 -18.56
CA ILE A 202 -2.63 -7.60 -19.08
C ILE A 202 -1.46 -6.76 -19.55
N GLN A 203 -1.46 -6.42 -20.84
CA GLN A 203 -0.44 -5.57 -21.44
C GLN A 203 -0.95 -4.12 -21.50
N LEU A 204 -0.10 -3.19 -21.07
CA LEU A 204 -0.34 -1.75 -21.14
C LEU A 204 0.72 -1.11 -22.04
N THR A 205 0.26 -0.35 -23.04
CA THR A 205 1.15 0.56 -23.79
C THR A 205 1.05 1.94 -23.15
N ILE A 206 2.19 2.46 -22.72
CA ILE A 206 2.30 3.71 -21.96
C ILE A 206 3.09 4.72 -22.78
N GLU A 207 2.51 5.90 -22.95
CA GLU A 207 3.15 7.04 -23.62
C GLU A 207 3.01 8.28 -22.75
N SER A 208 4.15 8.93 -22.48
CA SER A 208 4.29 10.13 -21.66
C SER A 208 3.56 10.02 -20.32
N GLY A 209 3.73 8.89 -19.64
CA GLY A 209 3.11 8.61 -18.34
C GLY A 209 1.69 8.04 -18.39
N TYR A 210 1.01 8.09 -19.54
CA TYR A 210 -0.39 7.69 -19.63
C TYR A 210 -0.57 6.35 -20.35
N ILE A 211 -1.41 5.49 -19.79
CA ILE A 211 -1.89 4.28 -20.45
C ILE A 211 -2.69 4.68 -21.69
N LYS A 212 -2.19 4.31 -22.88
CA LYS A 212 -2.85 4.55 -24.17
C LYS A 212 -3.63 3.35 -24.66
N GLN A 213 -3.15 2.14 -24.35
CA GLN A 213 -3.78 0.89 -24.75
C GLN A 213 -3.74 -0.12 -23.61
N ILE A 214 -4.80 -0.92 -23.51
CA ILE A 214 -4.96 -1.99 -22.53
C ILE A 214 -5.37 -3.23 -23.33
N GLU A 215 -4.53 -4.25 -23.33
CA GLU A 215 -4.68 -5.46 -24.11
C GLU A 215 -4.65 -6.70 -23.20
N GLY A 216 -5.38 -7.73 -23.58
CA GLY A 216 -5.48 -8.98 -22.82
C GLY A 216 -6.88 -9.59 -22.90
N GLY A 217 -7.16 -10.50 -21.97
CA GLY A 217 -8.43 -11.22 -21.90
C GLY A 217 -9.55 -10.48 -21.15
N VAL A 218 -10.39 -11.26 -20.47
CA VAL A 218 -11.50 -10.74 -19.67
C VAL A 218 -11.02 -9.81 -18.55
N GLU A 219 -9.87 -10.11 -17.94
CA GLU A 219 -9.28 -9.31 -16.86
C GLU A 219 -8.87 -7.91 -17.35
N ALA A 220 -8.31 -7.79 -18.56
CA ALA A 220 -8.01 -6.50 -19.21
C ALA A 220 -9.29 -5.68 -19.47
N THR A 221 -10.39 -6.35 -19.88
CA THR A 221 -11.69 -5.69 -20.10
C THR A 221 -12.28 -5.15 -18.80
N ILE A 222 -12.16 -5.89 -17.69
CA ILE A 222 -12.59 -5.46 -16.36
C ILE A 222 -11.80 -4.23 -15.93
N PHE A 223 -10.46 -4.29 -16.02
CA PHE A 223 -9.60 -3.17 -15.66
C PHE A 223 -9.88 -1.91 -16.51
N SER A 224 -10.01 -2.06 -17.83
CA SER A 224 -10.35 -0.96 -18.74
C SER A 224 -11.70 -0.32 -18.40
N ARG A 225 -12.73 -1.11 -18.07
CA ARG A 225 -14.03 -0.59 -17.64
C ARG A 225 -13.93 0.17 -16.33
N TRP A 226 -13.15 -0.34 -15.37
CA TRP A 226 -12.95 0.29 -14.08
C TRP A 226 -12.27 1.65 -14.23
N LEU A 227 -11.16 1.73 -14.97
CA LEU A 227 -10.49 3.01 -15.27
C LEU A 227 -11.42 4.01 -15.97
N LYS A 228 -12.18 3.54 -16.96
CA LYS A 228 -13.16 4.38 -17.66
C LYS A 228 -14.26 4.93 -16.75
N SER A 229 -14.64 4.20 -15.69
CA SER A 229 -15.71 4.60 -14.79
C SER A 229 -15.40 5.89 -14.00
N PHE A 230 -14.12 6.22 -13.81
CA PHE A 230 -13.71 7.47 -13.16
C PHE A 230 -13.97 8.71 -14.02
N GLY A 231 -14.06 8.55 -15.35
CA GLY A 231 -14.30 9.67 -16.26
C GLY A 231 -13.23 10.77 -16.21
N HIS A 232 -12.01 10.46 -15.77
CA HIS A 232 -10.92 11.41 -15.59
C HIS A 232 -9.63 10.92 -16.26
N PRO A 233 -8.88 11.77 -16.99
CA PRO A 233 -7.64 11.36 -17.67
C PRO A 233 -6.57 10.85 -16.70
N ASP A 234 -6.46 11.44 -15.51
CA ASP A 234 -5.46 11.03 -14.50
C ASP A 234 -5.66 9.59 -13.99
N ALA A 235 -6.82 8.97 -14.23
CA ALA A 235 -6.99 7.55 -13.94
C ALA A 235 -6.03 6.66 -14.76
N TYR A 236 -5.52 7.18 -15.88
CA TYR A 236 -4.57 6.48 -16.75
C TYR A 236 -3.11 6.90 -16.52
N LEU A 237 -2.85 7.86 -15.62
CA LEU A 237 -1.52 8.36 -15.32
C LEU A 237 -0.81 7.43 -14.33
N LEU A 238 0.40 6.98 -14.67
CA LEU A 238 1.24 6.25 -13.72
C LEU A 238 1.80 7.22 -12.68
N ASP A 239 1.75 6.82 -11.41
CA ASP A 239 2.17 7.66 -10.29
C ASP A 239 3.59 7.34 -9.82
N HIS A 240 3.85 6.09 -9.43
CA HIS A 240 5.14 5.67 -8.87
C HIS A 240 5.45 4.21 -9.17
N ALA A 241 6.72 3.84 -8.99
CA ALA A 241 7.23 2.48 -9.14
C ALA A 241 7.97 2.04 -7.87
N CYS A 242 7.85 0.77 -7.51
CA CYS A 242 8.41 0.20 -6.30
C CYS A 242 8.94 -1.21 -6.50
N PHE A 243 9.78 -1.63 -5.56
CA PHE A 243 10.27 -2.99 -5.37
C PHE A 243 9.57 -3.60 -4.16
N GLY A 244 9.20 -4.88 -4.28
CA GLY A 244 8.85 -5.73 -3.16
C GLY A 244 10.08 -6.51 -2.67
N PHE A 245 10.22 -6.68 -1.36
CA PHE A 245 11.33 -7.43 -0.75
C PHE A 245 11.04 -7.88 0.68
N ASN A 246 9.77 -8.16 1.02
CA ASN A 246 9.49 -8.82 2.29
C ASN A 246 9.83 -10.31 2.19
N PRO A 247 10.77 -10.85 2.97
CA PRO A 247 11.21 -12.25 2.84
C PRO A 247 10.13 -13.27 3.21
N GLY A 248 9.03 -12.82 3.83
CA GLY A 248 7.86 -13.63 4.11
C GLY A 248 6.93 -13.81 2.91
N VAL A 249 7.12 -13.07 1.81
CA VAL A 249 6.27 -13.11 0.62
C VAL A 249 7.07 -13.58 -0.58
N LEU A 250 6.86 -14.81 -1.00
CA LEU A 250 7.63 -15.44 -2.09
C LEU A 250 6.87 -15.54 -3.41
N ARG A 251 5.57 -15.21 -3.39
CA ARG A 251 4.70 -15.25 -4.57
C ARG A 251 3.47 -14.38 -4.31
N PRO A 252 2.82 -13.86 -5.37
CA PRO A 252 1.56 -13.17 -5.23
C PRO A 252 0.46 -14.09 -4.69
N SER A 253 -0.47 -13.49 -3.94
CA SER A 253 -1.59 -14.12 -3.23
C SER A 253 -2.95 -13.63 -3.74
N GLY A 254 -2.97 -12.53 -4.49
CA GLY A 254 -4.15 -11.74 -4.83
C GLY A 254 -4.51 -10.67 -3.79
N ARG A 255 -3.69 -10.46 -2.76
CA ARG A 255 -3.92 -9.46 -1.70
C ARG A 255 -2.87 -8.37 -1.78
N ILE A 256 -3.32 -7.16 -2.12
CA ILE A 256 -2.46 -6.02 -2.41
C ILE A 256 -1.40 -5.75 -1.33
N LEU A 257 -1.78 -5.86 -0.04
CA LEU A 257 -0.87 -5.57 1.06
C LEU A 257 0.41 -6.41 1.04
N GLU A 258 0.32 -7.71 0.74
CA GLU A 258 1.52 -8.55 0.65
C GLU A 258 2.07 -8.64 -0.77
N ASP A 259 1.23 -8.52 -1.80
CA ASP A 259 1.65 -8.69 -3.19
C ASP A 259 2.59 -7.57 -3.66
N GLU A 260 2.42 -6.35 -3.16
CA GLU A 260 3.38 -5.26 -3.37
C GLU A 260 4.72 -5.48 -2.63
N ARG A 261 4.85 -6.55 -1.84
CA ARG A 261 6.04 -6.93 -1.07
C ARG A 261 6.63 -8.27 -1.47
N VAL A 262 6.17 -8.88 -2.56
CA VAL A 262 6.77 -10.10 -3.13
C VAL A 262 8.27 -9.90 -3.28
N PHE A 263 9.04 -10.84 -2.75
CA PHE A 263 10.50 -10.77 -2.75
C PHE A 263 11.08 -11.19 -4.10
N GLY A 264 11.80 -10.28 -4.75
CA GLY A 264 12.51 -10.51 -6.01
C GLY A 264 12.16 -9.46 -7.05
#